data_AF-A0A8T3LMB2-F1
#
_entry.id   AF-A0A8T3LMB2-F1
#
_cell.length_a   1.000
_cell.length_b   1.000
_cell.length_c   1.000
_cell.angle_alpha   90.00
_cell.angle_beta   90.00
_cell.angle_gamma   90.00
#
_symmetry.space_group_name_H-M   'P 1'
#
loop_
_entity.id
_entity.type
_entity.pdbx_description
1 polymer ?
#
loop_
_entity_poly.entity_id
_entity_poly.type
_entity_poly.pdbx_seq_one_letter_code
_entity_poly.pdbx_strand_id
1 'polypeptide(L)'
;MSWEAYVHLAFDEIRMVGAGSPQVSRRLMAALDDLRSVAPDDRVAILDQQRELLIAATGKAMDEEQDAAMALRADVRGLGQAAGRE
;
A
#
# COMPACT_ATOMS: atom_id res chain seq x y z
N MET A 1 -15.68 -17.70 -5.01
CA MET A 1 -14.97 -16.74 -4.14
C MET A 1 -15.18 -15.36 -4.76
N SER A 2 -15.60 -14.34 -4.00
CA SER A 2 -15.88 -13.00 -4.56
C SER A 2 -14.59 -12.21 -4.81
N TRP A 3 -14.69 -11.12 -5.57
CA TRP A 3 -13.57 -10.21 -5.80
C TRP A 3 -13.02 -9.64 -4.50
N GLU A 4 -13.90 -9.18 -3.61
CA GLU A 4 -13.56 -8.61 -2.30
C GLU A 4 -12.83 -9.64 -1.45
N ALA A 5 -13.27 -10.91 -1.47
CA ALA A 5 -12.59 -11.97 -0.75
C ALA A 5 -11.15 -12.18 -1.23
N TYR A 6 -10.89 -12.05 -2.53
CA TYR A 6 -9.52 -12.09 -3.06
C TYR A 6 -8.68 -10.88 -2.65
N VAL A 7 -9.27 -9.68 -2.65
CA VAL A 7 -8.59 -8.46 -2.20
C VAL A 7 -8.24 -8.56 -0.70
N HIS A 8 -9.17 -8.97 0.15
CA HIS A 8 -8.90 -9.20 1.57
C HIS A 8 -7.78 -10.23 1.77
N LEU A 9 -7.86 -11.37 1.06
CA LEU A 9 -6.85 -12.41 1.12
C LEU A 9 -5.46 -11.90 0.70
N ALA A 10 -5.39 -11.04 -0.31
CA ALA A 10 -4.12 -10.52 -0.83
C ALA A 10 -3.49 -9.44 0.07
N PHE A 11 -4.28 -8.63 0.76
CA PHE A 11 -3.77 -7.40 1.40
C PHE A 11 -3.86 -7.37 2.92
N ASP A 12 -4.85 -8.00 3.55
CA ASP A 12 -5.10 -7.76 4.97
C ASP A 12 -3.98 -8.27 5.87
N GLU A 13 -3.53 -9.51 5.68
CA GLU A 13 -2.51 -10.10 6.55
C GLU A 13 -1.16 -9.40 6.37
N ILE A 14 -0.77 -9.10 5.12
CA ILE A 14 0.48 -8.39 4.81
C ILE A 14 0.45 -6.97 5.38
N ARG A 15 -0.69 -6.26 5.31
CA ARG A 15 -0.86 -4.94 5.94
C ARG A 15 -0.72 -5.04 7.45
N MET A 16 -1.39 -5.99 8.10
CA MET A 16 -1.37 -6.14 9.56
C MET A 16 0.03 -6.38 10.11
N VAL A 17 0.83 -7.23 9.44
CA VAL A 17 2.18 -7.56 9.92
C VAL A 17 3.27 -6.63 9.35
N GLY A 18 2.99 -5.98 8.22
CA GLY A 18 3.99 -5.28 7.42
C GLY A 18 3.93 -3.75 7.46
N ALA A 19 2.89 -3.14 8.03
CA ALA A 19 2.72 -1.68 8.00
C ALA A 19 3.87 -0.90 8.65
N GLY A 20 4.55 -1.48 9.65
CA GLY A 20 5.75 -0.89 10.27
C GLY A 20 7.03 -1.01 9.43
N SER A 21 7.00 -1.75 8.32
CA SER A 21 8.11 -1.82 7.37
C SER A 21 7.87 -0.82 6.23
N PRO A 22 8.72 0.22 6.07
CA PRO A 22 8.58 1.18 4.97
C PRO A 22 8.58 0.51 3.60
N GLN A 23 9.42 -0.51 3.41
CA GLN A 23 9.54 -1.22 2.14
C GLN A 23 8.27 -2.00 1.79
N VAL A 24 7.61 -2.61 2.79
CA VAL A 24 6.36 -3.37 2.59
C VAL A 24 5.21 -2.42 2.31
N SER A 25 5.05 -1.37 3.12
CA SER A 25 4.02 -0.34 2.91
C SER A 25 4.11 0.28 1.52
N ARG A 26 5.32 0.55 1.05
CA ARG A 26 5.58 1.10 -0.28
C ARG A 26 5.11 0.18 -1.41
N ARG A 27 5.38 -1.11 -1.28
CA ARG A 27 4.99 -2.13 -2.26
C ARG A 27 3.48 -2.38 -2.25
N LEU A 28 2.86 -2.40 -1.08
CA LEU A 28 1.41 -2.51 -0.97
C LEU A 28 0.70 -1.31 -1.61
N MET A 29 1.20 -0.09 -1.38
CA MET A 29 0.66 1.10 -2.04
C MET A 29 0.79 1.00 -3.56
N ALA A 30 1.97 0.63 -4.07
CA ALA A 30 2.18 0.46 -5.50
C ALA A 30 1.27 -0.60 -6.12
N ALA A 31 1.06 -1.73 -5.44
CA ALA A 31 0.18 -2.79 -5.91
C ALA A 31 -1.30 -2.36 -5.92
N LEU A 32 -1.76 -1.63 -4.91
CA LEU A 32 -3.12 -1.09 -4.85
C LEU A 32 -3.34 -0.03 -5.93
N ASP A 33 -2.39 0.90 -6.13
CA ASP A 33 -2.47 1.92 -7.16
C ASP A 33 -2.46 1.30 -8.58
N ASP A 34 -1.64 0.27 -8.80
CA ASP A 34 -1.58 -0.47 -10.07
C ASP A 34 -2.89 -1.21 -10.35
N LEU A 35 -3.41 -1.99 -9.39
CA LEU A 35 -4.68 -2.68 -9.53
C LEU A 35 -5.84 -1.71 -9.79
N ARG A 36 -5.86 -0.57 -9.07
CA ARG A 36 -6.88 0.47 -9.25
C ARG A 36 -6.85 1.06 -10.66
N SER A 37 -5.69 1.12 -11.31
CA SER A 37 -5.56 1.68 -12.65
C SER A 37 -6.19 0.80 -13.75
N VAL A 38 -6.37 -0.49 -13.48
CA VAL A 38 -6.89 -1.48 -14.45
C VAL A 38 -8.21 -2.12 -14.02
N ALA A 39 -8.64 -1.94 -12.77
CA ALA A 39 -9.87 -2.50 -12.25
C ALA A 39 -11.11 -1.81 -12.87
N PRO A 40 -12.15 -2.58 -13.25
CA PRO A 40 -13.45 -2.01 -13.58
C PRO A 40 -14.05 -1.22 -12.39
N ASP A 41 -14.92 -0.24 -12.69
CA ASP A 41 -15.46 0.69 -11.68
C ASP A 41 -16.15 0.01 -10.49
N ASP A 42 -16.83 -1.11 -10.70
CA ASP A 42 -17.51 -1.88 -9.66
C ASP A 42 -16.55 -2.55 -8.66
N ARG A 43 -15.25 -2.59 -8.96
CA ARG A 43 -14.20 -3.23 -8.16
C ARG A 43 -13.26 -2.26 -7.46
N VAL A 44 -13.33 -0.97 -7.79
CA VAL A 44 -12.42 0.06 -7.27
C VAL A 44 -12.65 0.33 -5.78
N ALA A 45 -13.90 0.27 -5.30
CA ALA A 45 -14.24 0.65 -3.93
C ALA A 45 -13.46 -0.12 -2.85
N ILE A 46 -13.25 -1.44 -3.03
CA ILE A 46 -12.50 -2.24 -2.06
C ILE A 46 -10.99 -1.97 -2.11
N LEU A 47 -10.45 -1.57 -3.27
CA LEU A 47 -9.05 -1.19 -3.41
C LEU A 47 -8.79 0.15 -2.70
N ASP A 48 -9.69 1.12 -2.86
CA ASP A 48 -9.63 2.40 -2.16
C ASP A 48 -9.70 2.22 -0.64
N GLN A 49 -10.60 1.34 -0.16
CA GLN A 49 -10.66 0.99 1.27
C GLN A 49 -9.34 0.38 1.79
N GLN A 50 -8.74 -0.57 1.07
CA GLN A 50 -7.47 -1.16 1.49
C GLN A 50 -6.33 -0.14 1.51
N ARG A 51 -6.37 0.85 0.61
CA ARG A 51 -5.42 1.96 0.57
C ARG A 51 -5.53 2.84 1.81
N GLU A 52 -6.75 3.21 2.20
CA GLU A 52 -7.01 3.97 3.44
C GLU A 52 -6.56 3.20 4.68
N LEU A 53 -6.86 1.91 4.73
CA LEU A 53 -6.43 1.03 5.82
C LEU A 53 -4.91 0.92 5.93
N LEU A 54 -4.19 0.90 4.81
CA LEU A 54 -2.73 0.91 4.78
C LEU A 54 -2.17 2.24 5.30
N ILE A 55 -2.70 3.38 4.84
CA ILE A 55 -2.30 4.71 5.32
C ILE A 55 -2.44 4.80 6.84
N ALA A 56 -3.60 4.38 7.37
CA ALA A 56 -3.86 4.40 8.79
C ALA A 56 -2.93 3.44 9.58
N ALA A 57 -2.63 2.26 9.03
CA ALA A 57 -1.76 1.30 9.69
C ALA A 57 -0.29 1.77 9.71
N THR A 58 0.22 2.30 8.60
CA THR A 58 1.58 2.85 8.52
C THR A 58 1.74 4.06 9.42
N GLY A 59 0.76 4.97 9.46
CA GLY A 59 0.79 6.13 10.35
C GLY A 59 0.76 5.76 11.84
N LYS A 60 0.14 4.63 12.22
CA LYS A 60 0.19 4.12 13.60
C LYS A 60 1.50 3.42 13.93
N ALA A 61 2.22 2.90 12.94
CA ALA A 61 3.40 2.07 13.13
C ALA A 61 4.71 2.86 13.08
N MET A 62 4.67 4.14 12.74
CA MET A 62 5.83 5.02 12.63
C MET A 62 5.64 6.24 13.54
N ASP A 63 6.70 6.62 14.24
CA ASP A 63 6.67 7.74 15.18
C ASP A 63 6.64 9.10 14.46
N GLU A 64 7.33 9.19 13.33
CA GLU A 64 7.46 10.42 12.53
C GLU A 64 6.52 10.41 11.33
N GLU A 65 5.73 11.48 11.16
CA GLU A 65 4.76 11.61 10.08
C GLU A 65 5.44 11.65 8.69
N GLN A 66 6.63 12.24 8.63
CA GLN A 66 7.44 12.33 7.41
C GLN A 66 7.92 10.94 6.95
N ASP A 67 8.26 10.06 7.89
CA ASP A 67 8.67 8.68 7.59
C ASP A 67 7.49 7.86 7.09
N ALA A 68 6.31 8.03 7.70
CA ALA A 68 5.07 7.43 7.23
C ALA A 68 4.73 7.89 5.80
N ALA A 69 4.82 9.19 5.51
CA ALA A 69 4.59 9.74 4.19
C ALA A 69 5.58 9.19 3.15
N MET A 70 6.86 9.04 3.51
CA MET A 70 7.88 8.45 2.64
C MET A 70 7.64 6.95 2.39
N ALA A 71 7.17 6.22 3.40
CA ALA A 71 6.81 4.80 3.30
C ALA A 71 5.59 4.58 2.39
N LEU A 72 4.63 5.52 2.38
CA LEU A 72 3.41 5.46 1.58
C LEU A 72 3.60 5.96 0.13
N ARG A 73 4.79 6.42 -0.25
CA ARG A 73 5.06 6.86 -1.62
C ARG A 73 5.25 5.67 -2.54
N ALA A 74 4.23 5.33 -3.34
CA ALA A 74 4.28 4.21 -4.28
C ALA A 74 5.60 4.15 -5.08
N ASP A 75 6.27 3.00 -5.05
CA ASP A 75 7.48 2.73 -5.82
C ASP A 75 7.24 1.50 -6.70
N VAL A 76 6.85 1.78 -7.94
CA VAL A 76 6.53 0.79 -8.97
C VAL A 76 7.75 -0.07 -9.35
N ARG A 77 8.98 0.38 -9.08
CA ARG A 77 10.22 -0.36 -9.43
C ARG A 77 10.90 -1.05 -8.24
N GLY A 78 10.51 -0.73 -7.00
CA GLY A 78 11.05 -1.35 -5.80
C GLY A 78 12.51 -1.01 -5.49
N LEU A 79 13.01 0.11 -6.03
CA LEU A 79 14.41 0.54 -5.87
C LEU A 79 14.65 1.34 -4.59
N GLY A 80 13.60 1.85 -3.93
CA GLY A 80 13.73 2.79 -2.83
C GLY A 80 14.47 4.03 -3.31
N GLN A 81 13.76 5.04 -3.79
CA GLN A 81 14.40 6.26 -4.33
C GLN A 81 15.03 7.12 -3.22
N ALA A 82 16.17 6.66 -2.72
CA ALA A 82 17.19 7.41 -2.00
C ALA A 82 18.56 7.36 -2.73
N ALA A 83 18.68 6.69 -3.88
CA ALA A 83 19.94 6.53 -4.62
C ALA A 83 19.84 7.02 -6.09
N GLY A 84 19.19 8.16 -6.32
CA GLY A 84 19.04 8.75 -7.65
C GLY A 84 19.20 10.26 -7.63
N ARG A 85 20.32 10.74 -7.09
CA ARG A 85 20.78 12.12 -7.30
C ARG A 85 22.28 12.09 -7.51
N GLU A 86 22.67 11.87 -8.75
CA GLU A 86 23.95 12.34 -9.34
C GLU A 86 23.61 13.20 -10.55
#